data_AF-Q49UW4-F1
#
_entry.id   AF-Q49UW4-F1
#
_cell.length_a   1.000
_cell.length_b   1.000
_cell.length_c   1.000
_cell.angle_alpha   90.00
_cell.angle_beta   90.00
_cell.angle_gamma   90.00
#
_symmetry.space_group_name_H-M   'P 1'
#
loop_
_entity.id
_entity.type
_entity.pdbx_description
1 polymer ?
#
loop_
_entity_poly.entity_id
_entity_poly.type
_entity_poly.pdbx_seq_one_letter_code
_entity_poly.pdbx_strand_id
1 'polypeptide(L)'
;MKNVGIESDSEQDYLKLYNLGGGAAKNIKIEIYIGEQDVLQKKYVNIQPSNEGYLLPINRDVFSEIEKTIKNNGYESDLNVKISYQHNVSRKTQVLYLNGIIDSFNVYNDESIYELQFFSKN
;
A
#
# COMPACT_ATOMS: atom_id res chain seq x y z
N MET A 1 30.47 9.26 4.82
CA MET A 1 29.21 8.48 4.89
C MET A 1 29.36 7.32 3.93
N LYS A 2 29.38 6.07 4.44
CA LYS A 2 29.31 4.91 3.55
C LYS A 2 27.88 4.85 3.01
N ASN A 3 27.72 4.91 1.69
CA ASN A 3 26.52 4.41 1.05
C ASN A 3 26.39 2.96 1.51
N VAL A 4 25.42 2.68 2.38
CA VAL A 4 24.95 1.32 2.58
C VAL A 4 24.14 1.04 1.32
N GLY A 5 24.86 0.64 0.26
CA GLY A 5 24.25 -0.12 -0.80
C GLY A 5 23.61 -1.33 -0.12
N ILE A 6 22.31 -1.47 -0.30
CA ILE A 6 21.59 -2.69 0.07
C ILE A 6 22.14 -3.76 -0.87
N GLU A 7 23.23 -4.41 -0.46
CA GLU A 7 23.64 -5.68 -1.05
C GLU A 7 22.85 -6.81 -0.39
N SER A 8 22.66 -7.88 -1.18
CA SER A 8 22.03 -9.18 -0.89
C SER A 8 20.54 -9.27 -1.21
N ASP A 9 20.23 -9.96 -2.33
CA ASP A 9 19.41 -11.18 -2.48
C ASP A 9 18.13 -11.36 -1.63
N SER A 10 17.62 -10.31 -0.99
CA SER A 10 16.30 -10.29 -0.40
C SER A 10 15.34 -9.81 -1.47
N GLU A 11 14.47 -10.71 -1.93
CA GLU A 11 13.27 -10.32 -2.67
C GLU A 11 12.55 -9.25 -1.83
N GLN A 12 12.62 -7.99 -2.27
CA GLN A 12 11.91 -6.90 -1.63
C GLN A 12 10.51 -6.87 -2.20
N ASP A 13 9.54 -7.24 -1.37
CA ASP A 13 8.13 -7.10 -1.72
C ASP A 13 7.73 -5.64 -1.82
N TYR A 14 6.83 -5.34 -2.76
CA TYR A 14 6.35 -3.99 -2.99
C TYR A 14 4.85 -3.97 -3.30
N LEU A 15 4.20 -2.89 -2.88
CA LEU A 15 2.90 -2.49 -3.42
C LEU A 15 3.12 -1.51 -4.58
N LYS A 16 2.45 -1.71 -5.71
CA LYS A 16 2.49 -0.75 -6.81
C LYS A 16 1.35 0.25 -6.67
N LEU A 17 1.68 1.50 -6.42
CA LEU A 17 0.73 2.61 -6.31
C LEU A 17 0.57 3.30 -7.67
N TYR A 18 -0.67 3.49 -8.10
CA TYR A 18 -0.99 4.19 -9.34
C TYR A 18 -1.52 5.60 -9.04
N ASN A 19 -1.04 6.60 -9.77
CA ASN A 19 -1.63 7.93 -9.76
C ASN A 19 -2.74 7.98 -10.81
N LEU A 20 -3.98 7.73 -10.38
CA LEU A 20 -5.13 7.76 -11.30
C LEU A 20 -5.59 9.19 -11.64
N GLY A 21 -5.00 10.22 -11.02
CA GLY A 21 -5.23 11.61 -11.34
C GLY A 21 -4.10 12.19 -12.21
N GLY A 22 -4.40 13.11 -13.13
CA GLY A 22 -3.39 13.75 -13.98
C GLY A 22 -2.50 14.80 -13.28
N GLY A 23 -2.51 14.87 -11.95
CA GLY A 23 -1.84 15.92 -11.18
C GLY A 23 -0.69 15.42 -10.31
N ALA A 24 0.15 16.33 -9.82
CA ALA A 24 1.19 16.02 -8.83
C ALA A 24 0.61 16.08 -7.41
N ALA A 25 1.05 15.16 -6.54
CA ALA A 25 0.74 15.16 -5.12
C ALA A 25 2.02 15.08 -4.30
N LYS A 26 2.22 16.05 -3.40
CA LYS A 26 3.44 16.16 -2.57
C LYS A 26 3.10 15.95 -1.10
N ASN A 27 4.11 15.57 -0.33
CA ASN A 27 4.01 15.37 1.12
C ASN A 27 2.95 14.33 1.50
N ILE A 28 2.87 13.25 0.73
CA ILE A 28 1.95 12.15 1.01
C ILE A 28 2.57 11.29 2.10
N LYS A 29 1.84 11.08 3.18
CA LYS A 29 2.16 10.13 4.23
C LYS A 29 1.21 8.94 4.08
N ILE A 30 1.78 7.77 3.86
CA ILE A 30 1.07 6.49 3.83
C ILE A 30 1.44 5.75 5.10
N GLU A 31 0.44 5.35 5.86
CA GLU A 31 0.60 4.53 7.05
C GLU A 31 -0.21 3.25 6.86
N ILE A 32 0.44 2.11 7.05
CA ILE A 32 -0.16 0.77 6.93
C ILE A 32 -0.31 0.21 8.34
N TYR A 33 -1.50 -0.28 8.68
CA TYR A 33 -1.86 -0.75 10.02
C TYR A 33 -2.55 -2.10 9.98
N ILE A 34 -2.53 -2.80 11.11
CA ILE A 34 -3.45 -3.90 11.40
C ILE A 34 -4.44 -3.44 12.47
N GLY A 35 -5.71 -3.76 12.27
CA GLY A 35 -6.78 -3.39 13.20
C GLY A 35 -6.85 -1.88 13.40
N GLU A 36 -7.08 -1.43 14.64
CA GLU A 36 -7.36 -0.02 14.89
C GLU A 36 -6.13 0.86 15.13
N GLN A 37 -4.95 0.33 15.53
CA GLN A 37 -3.89 1.20 16.09
C GLN A 37 -2.44 0.80 15.80
N ASP A 38 -2.15 -0.43 15.35
CA ASP A 38 -0.77 -0.87 15.22
C ASP A 38 -0.18 -0.52 13.84
N VAL A 39 0.62 0.54 13.79
CA VAL A 39 1.28 0.97 12.55
C VAL A 39 2.42 0.00 12.23
N LEU A 40 2.20 -0.85 11.23
CA LEU A 40 3.24 -1.74 10.71
C LEU A 40 4.30 -1.00 9.89
N GLN A 41 3.88 0.02 9.15
CA GLN A 41 4.79 0.72 8.26
C GLN A 41 4.36 2.16 7.98
N LYS A 42 5.33 3.07 7.92
CA LYS A 42 5.14 4.46 7.51
C LYS A 42 6.00 4.77 6.30
N LYS A 43 5.42 5.46 5.32
CA LYS A 43 6.09 5.87 4.09
C LYS A 43 5.75 7.31 3.77
N TYR A 44 6.74 8.01 3.25
CA TYR A 44 6.63 9.40 2.80
C TYR A 44 6.96 9.42 1.32
N VAL A 45 6.00 9.82 0.49
CA VAL A 45 6.12 9.76 -0.96
C VAL A 45 5.72 11.09 -1.60
N ASN A 46 6.32 11.36 -2.75
CA ASN A 46 5.94 12.44 -3.65
C ASN A 46 5.58 11.82 -5.01
N ILE A 47 4.37 12.09 -5.46
CA ILE A 47 3.81 11.60 -6.71
C ILE A 47 3.84 12.74 -7.74
N GLN A 48 4.43 12.45 -8.89
CA GLN A 48 4.55 13.29 -10.07
C GLN A 48 3.53 12.84 -11.13
N PRO A 49 3.10 13.74 -12.04
CA PRO A 49 2.09 13.42 -13.04
C PRO A 49 2.57 12.43 -14.10
N SER A 50 3.87 12.39 -14.37
CA SER A 50 4.48 11.65 -15.48
C SER A 50 4.76 10.17 -15.16
N ASN A 51 4.55 9.72 -13.93
CA ASN A 51 4.86 8.36 -13.54
C ASN A 51 3.58 7.51 -13.55
N GLU A 52 3.60 6.43 -14.33
CA GLU A 52 2.49 5.49 -14.41
C GLU A 52 2.30 4.69 -13.11
N GLY A 53 3.34 4.56 -12.28
CA GLY A 53 3.21 3.95 -10.94
C GLY A 53 4.46 4.11 -10.07
N TYR A 54 4.28 3.89 -8.78
CA TYR A 54 5.29 3.99 -7.73
C TYR A 54 5.39 2.67 -6.99
N LEU A 55 6.59 2.09 -6.93
CA LEU A 55 6.84 0.93 -6.10
C LEU A 55 7.00 1.40 -4.65
N LEU A 56 6.16 0.88 -3.77
CA LEU A 56 6.18 1.12 -2.34
C LEU A 56 6.70 -0.16 -1.67
N PRO A 57 7.99 -0.23 -1.30
CA PRO A 57 8.54 -1.42 -0.65
C PRO A 57 7.82 -1.67 0.67
N ILE A 58 7.30 -2.87 0.87
CA ILE A 58 6.66 -3.29 2.11
C ILE A 58 7.64 -4.06 2.99
N ASN A 59 7.40 -4.06 4.30
CA ASN A 59 8.19 -4.89 5.21
C ASN A 59 7.56 -6.28 5.34
N ARG A 60 8.31 -7.18 5.97
CA ARG A 60 7.88 -8.55 6.22
C ARG A 60 6.57 -8.66 6.99
N ASP A 61 6.30 -7.73 7.90
CA ASP A 61 5.08 -7.77 8.72
C ASP A 61 3.83 -7.50 7.88
N VAL A 62 3.88 -6.49 7.00
CA VAL A 62 2.80 -6.19 6.03
C VAL A 62 2.59 -7.38 5.09
N PHE A 63 3.68 -7.95 4.56
CA PHE A 63 3.59 -9.12 3.69
C PHE A 63 2.97 -10.34 4.40
N SER A 64 3.42 -10.61 5.63
CA SER A 64 2.93 -11.73 6.44
C SER A 64 1.43 -11.62 6.71
N GLU A 65 0.89 -10.40 6.83
CA GLU A 65 -0.55 -10.21 7.01
C GLU A 65 -1.34 -10.54 5.74
N ILE A 66 -0.85 -10.10 4.58
CA ILE A 66 -1.42 -10.46 3.28
C ILE A 66 -1.47 -11.98 3.13
N GLU A 67 -0.38 -12.68 3.45
CA GLU A 67 -0.32 -14.14 3.40
C GLU A 67 -1.32 -14.82 4.34
N LYS A 68 -1.49 -14.31 5.57
CA LYS A 68 -2.47 -14.86 6.53
C LYS A 68 -3.89 -14.70 6.00
N THR A 69 -4.24 -13.54 5.47
CA THR A 69 -5.56 -13.28 4.90
C THR A 69 -5.84 -14.20 3.72
N ILE A 70 -4.85 -14.42 2.85
CA ILE A 70 -4.95 -15.38 1.74
C ILE A 70 -5.15 -16.82 2.24
N LYS A 71 -4.36 -17.26 3.25
CA LYS A 71 -4.52 -18.60 3.86
C LYS A 71 -5.91 -18.80 4.49
N ASN A 72 -6.56 -17.72 4.88
CA ASN A 72 -7.93 -17.70 5.38
C ASN A 72 -8.97 -17.49 4.25
N ASN A 73 -8.68 -17.89 3.00
CA ASN A 73 -9.59 -17.81 1.85
C ASN A 73 -10.10 -16.39 1.52
N GLY A 74 -9.31 -15.34 1.76
CA GLY A 74 -9.66 -13.99 1.33
C GLY A 74 -10.81 -13.34 2.11
N TYR A 75 -11.01 -13.71 3.39
CA TYR A 75 -11.88 -12.93 4.29
C TYR A 75 -11.39 -11.47 4.41
N GLU A 76 -12.21 -10.59 4.99
CA GLU A 76 -11.85 -9.18 5.23
C GLU A 76 -10.50 -9.09 5.95
N SER A 77 -9.54 -8.38 5.34
CA SER A 77 -8.21 -8.23 5.91
C SER A 77 -8.27 -7.21 7.05
N ASP A 78 -7.55 -7.47 8.13
CA ASP A 78 -7.31 -6.43 9.15
C ASP A 78 -6.32 -5.36 8.67
N LEU A 79 -5.78 -5.51 7.45
CA LEU A 79 -4.88 -4.56 6.81
C LEU A 79 -5.62 -3.25 6.45
N ASN A 80 -5.13 -2.15 7.02
CA ASN A 80 -5.67 -0.81 6.83
C ASN A 80 -4.61 0.14 6.30
N VAL A 81 -5.03 1.11 5.48
CA VAL A 81 -4.15 2.16 4.96
C VAL A 81 -4.74 3.54 5.28
N LYS A 82 -3.92 4.38 5.91
CA LYS A 82 -4.20 5.80 6.07
C LYS A 82 -3.33 6.60 5.12
N ILE A 83 -3.96 7.44 4.31
CA ILE A 83 -3.27 8.36 3.41
C ILE A 83 -3.54 9.78 3.89
N SER A 84 -2.48 10.49 4.28
CA SER A 84 -2.54 11.91 4.60
C SER A 84 -1.81 12.71 3.54
N TYR A 85 -2.44 13.73 2.97
CA TYR A 85 -1.84 14.56 1.94
C TYR A 85 -2.35 16.00 2.01
N GLN A 86 -1.57 16.94 1.48
CA GLN A 86 -1.99 18.34 1.42
C GLN A 86 -2.73 18.61 0.11
N HIS A 87 -3.98 19.06 0.19
CA HIS A 87 -4.73 19.41 -1.00
C HIS A 87 -4.14 20.67 -1.65
N ASN A 88 -3.83 20.59 -2.95
CA ASN A 88 -3.12 21.66 -3.65
C ASN A 88 -3.88 23.00 -3.66
N VAL A 89 -5.20 22.98 -3.78
CA VAL A 89 -6.03 24.21 -3.85
C VAL A 89 -6.28 24.77 -2.46
N SER A 90 -6.82 23.95 -1.55
CA SER A 90 -7.27 24.43 -0.24
C SER A 90 -6.15 24.53 0.80
N ARG A 91 -4.97 23.97 0.51
CA ARG A 91 -3.81 23.83 1.42
C ARG A 91 -4.09 23.06 2.72
N LYS A 92 -5.32 22.57 2.92
CA LYS A 92 -5.72 21.76 4.05
C LYS A 92 -5.16 20.34 3.91
N THR A 93 -4.79 19.77 5.04
CA THR A 93 -4.48 18.34 5.13
C THR A 93 -5.77 17.54 4.97
N GLN A 94 -5.77 16.61 4.03
CA GLN A 94 -6.81 15.61 3.84
C GLN A 94 -6.30 14.28 4.39
N VAL A 95 -7.23 13.50 4.94
CA VAL A 95 -6.96 12.18 5.50
C VAL A 95 -7.98 11.21 4.93
N LEU A 96 -7.49 10.13 4.33
CA LEU A 96 -8.29 9.00 3.86
C LEU A 96 -7.95 7.79 4.71
N TYR A 97 -8.98 7.06 5.12
CA TYR A 97 -8.87 5.77 5.80
C TYR A 97 -9.47 4.71 4.88
N LEU A 98 -8.67 3.71 4.53
CA LEU A 98 -9.04 2.67 3.59
C LEU A 98 -8.82 1.30 4.23
N ASN A 99 -9.79 0.41 4.06
CA ASN A 99 -9.71 -0.98 4.50
C ASN A 99 -9.29 -1.84 3.30
N GLY A 100 -8.40 -2.80 3.53
CA GLY A 100 -7.96 -3.77 2.54
C GLY A 100 -8.90 -4.97 2.47
N ILE A 101 -9.35 -5.35 1.28
CA ILE A 101 -9.94 -6.67 1.02
C ILE A 101 -9.05 -7.40 0.03
N ILE A 102 -8.82 -8.68 0.27
CA ILE A 102 -8.09 -9.55 -0.66
C ILE A 102 -9.07 -10.58 -1.19
N ASP A 103 -9.32 -10.56 -2.50
CA ASP A 103 -10.21 -11.51 -3.16
C ASP A 103 -9.42 -12.42 -4.13
N SER A 104 -9.92 -13.62 -4.38
CA SER A 104 -9.31 -14.53 -5.36
C SER A 104 -9.84 -14.20 -6.75
N PHE A 105 -8.96 -13.74 -7.66
CA PHE A 105 -9.36 -13.18 -8.95
C PHE A 105 -9.49 -14.23 -10.06
N ASN A 106 -8.68 -15.31 -10.04
CA ASN A 106 -8.85 -16.54 -10.84
C ASN A 106 -7.68 -17.51 -10.60
N VAL A 107 -7.88 -18.79 -10.93
CA VAL A 107 -6.81 -19.79 -11.06
C VAL A 107 -6.60 -20.06 -12.56
N TYR A 108 -5.80 -19.24 -13.22
CA TYR A 108 -5.33 -19.56 -14.58
C TYR A 108 -4.01 -20.32 -14.44
N ASN A 109 -3.93 -21.53 -15.01
CA ASN A 109 -2.71 -22.36 -15.07
C ASN A 109 -2.09 -22.72 -13.69
N ASP A 110 -2.91 -23.15 -12.72
CA ASP A 110 -2.49 -23.58 -11.38
C ASP A 110 -1.82 -22.49 -10.49
N GLU A 111 -1.71 -21.26 -10.97
CA GLU A 111 -1.26 -20.12 -10.17
C GLU A 111 -2.48 -19.34 -9.64
N SER A 112 -2.53 -19.17 -8.32
CA SER A 112 -3.58 -18.38 -7.67
C SER A 112 -3.26 -16.89 -7.79
N ILE A 113 -4.11 -16.14 -8.49
CA ILE A 113 -4.01 -14.68 -8.59
C ILE A 113 -4.96 -14.06 -7.57
N TYR A 114 -4.43 -13.18 -6.71
CA TYR A 114 -5.19 -12.44 -5.72
C TYR A 114 -5.24 -10.96 -6.07
N GLU A 115 -6.37 -10.33 -5.78
CA GLU A 115 -6.56 -8.89 -5.94
C GLU A 115 -6.66 -8.25 -4.55
N LEU A 116 -5.77 -7.29 -4.26
CA LEU A 116 -5.85 -6.44 -3.08
C LEU A 116 -6.55 -5.12 -3.44
N GLN A 117 -7.75 -4.92 -2.89
CA GLN A 117 -8.55 -3.71 -3.08
C GLN A 117 -8.56 -2.87 -1.81
N PHE A 118 -8.61 -1.54 -1.97
CA PHE A 118 -8.73 -0.59 -0.85
C PHE A 118 -10.01 0.24 -1.01
N PHE A 119 -10.85 0.28 0.02
CA PHE A 119 -12.11 1.03 0.00
C PHE A 119 -12.32 1.81 1.29
N SER A 120 -13.05 2.93 1.19
CA SER A 120 -13.49 3.68 2.37
C SER A 120 -14.65 2.95 3.02
N LYS A 121 -14.54 2.61 4.31
CA LYS A 121 -15.73 2.30 5.11
C LYS A 121 -16.47 3.63 5.31
N ASN A 122 -17.70 3.71 4.80
CA ASN A 122 -18.60 4.83 5.07
C ASN A 122 -19.10 4.79 6.51
#